data_AF-A0A7L3DZA4-F1
#
_entry.id   AF-A0A7L3DZA4-F1
#
_cell.length_a   1.000
_cell.length_b   1.000
_cell.length_c   1.000
_cell.angle_alpha   90.00
_cell.angle_beta   90.00
_cell.angle_gamma   90.00
#
_symmetry.space_group_name_H-M   'P 1'
#
loop_
_entity.id
_entity.type
_entity.pdbx_description
1 polymer ?
#
loop_
_entity_poly.entity_id
_entity_poly.type
_entity_poly.pdbx_seq_one_letter_code
_entity_poly.pdbx_strand_id
1 'polypeptide(L)'
;MFGLLFFILFTPGISEFICTSSDLEMSYTFCDSTAHDFMFNLTPCSTMNKSPWKAALTWIPRSDIHFLKIVFSVWYDGAKALLWKELLCSGADDEYSVCGMLKGETLVSAFDIKGSRTTFPKGNYTVIVQGFSDDSENNMHICLNFTMIVKQDAF
;
A
#
# COMPACT_ATOMS: atom_id res chain seq x y z
N MET A 1 3.95 17.18 -41.76
CA MET A 1 3.38 17.62 -40.46
C MET A 1 2.61 16.45 -39.87
N PHE A 2 2.64 16.33 -38.55
CA PHE A 2 2.06 15.26 -37.73
C PHE A 2 2.93 14.01 -37.54
N GLY A 3 3.49 13.90 -36.34
CA GLY A 3 4.31 12.77 -35.90
C GLY A 3 5.05 13.06 -34.59
N LEU A 4 4.55 13.98 -33.76
CA LEU A 4 4.97 14.09 -32.36
C LEU A 4 4.23 12.99 -31.60
N LEU A 5 4.78 11.78 -31.67
CA LEU A 5 4.50 10.73 -30.70
C LEU A 5 4.95 11.26 -29.36
N PHE A 6 3.97 11.63 -28.55
CA PHE A 6 4.14 12.08 -27.17
C PHE A 6 4.60 10.86 -26.36
N PHE A 7 5.91 10.60 -26.35
CA PHE A 7 6.54 9.72 -25.38
C PHE A 7 6.46 10.43 -24.02
N ILE A 8 5.30 10.32 -23.35
CA ILE A 8 5.24 10.61 -21.92
C ILE A 8 6.12 9.56 -21.27
N LEU A 9 7.25 10.05 -20.77
CA LEU A 9 8.17 9.37 -19.88
C LEU A 9 7.37 8.71 -18.76
N PHE A 10 7.26 7.39 -18.77
CA PHE A 10 7.02 6.64 -17.54
C PHE A 10 8.30 6.80 -16.71
N THR A 11 8.36 7.87 -15.92
CA THR A 11 9.40 8.03 -14.91
C THR A 11 9.08 7.03 -13.80
N PRO A 12 9.95 6.04 -13.53
CA PRO A 12 9.81 5.25 -12.31
C PRO A 12 9.90 6.23 -11.12
N GLY A 13 8.92 6.16 -10.22
CA GLY A 13 8.83 7.05 -9.04
C GLY A 13 7.79 8.16 -9.11
N ILE A 14 6.82 8.11 -10.04
CA ILE A 14 5.63 8.98 -9.96
C ILE A 14 4.87 8.62 -8.67
N SER A 15 4.76 9.59 -7.76
CA SER A 15 3.92 9.45 -6.57
C SER A 15 2.45 9.48 -6.97
N GLU A 16 1.73 8.41 -6.66
CA GLU A 16 0.29 8.35 -6.79
C GLU A 16 -0.35 8.93 -5.53
N PHE A 17 -1.23 9.90 -5.77
CA PHE A 17 -1.92 10.62 -4.72
C PHE A 17 -3.12 9.80 -4.23
N ILE A 18 -3.20 9.54 -2.92
CA ILE A 18 -4.37 8.87 -2.32
C ILE A 18 -5.38 9.93 -1.91
N CYS A 19 -4.97 10.85 -1.04
CA CYS A 19 -5.87 11.87 -0.51
C CYS A 19 -5.13 13.01 0.22
N THR A 20 -5.80 14.16 0.34
CA THR A 20 -5.35 15.30 1.14
C THR A 20 -6.54 15.92 1.86
N SER A 21 -6.32 16.33 3.09
CA SER A 21 -7.27 17.05 3.94
C SER A 21 -6.53 18.07 4.80
N SER A 22 -7.27 18.72 5.71
CA SER A 22 -6.71 19.67 6.67
C SER A 22 -5.74 19.05 7.67
N ASP A 23 -5.90 17.76 7.96
CA ASP A 23 -5.14 17.06 9.01
C ASP A 23 -4.27 15.91 8.49
N LEU A 24 -4.53 15.42 7.27
CA LEU A 24 -3.82 14.28 6.69
C LEU A 24 -3.47 14.51 5.22
N GLU A 25 -2.31 14.06 4.79
CA GLU A 25 -1.96 13.90 3.39
C GLU A 25 -1.30 12.55 3.18
N MET A 26 -1.73 11.84 2.15
CA MET A 26 -1.27 10.49 1.89
C MET A 26 -1.05 10.27 0.40
N SER A 27 0.09 9.67 0.08
CA SER A 27 0.44 9.24 -1.26
C SER A 27 1.24 7.95 -1.19
N TYR A 28 1.46 7.29 -2.32
CA TYR A 28 2.40 6.17 -2.41
C TYR A 28 3.24 6.25 -3.67
N THR A 29 4.31 5.49 -3.65
CA THR A 29 5.18 5.19 -4.80
C THR A 29 5.46 3.70 -4.77
N PHE A 30 5.72 3.11 -5.94
CA PHE A 30 6.29 1.77 -5.98
C PHE A 30 7.78 1.86 -5.64
N CYS A 31 8.25 1.02 -4.72
CA CYS A 31 9.67 0.96 -4.34
C CYS A 31 10.49 -0.01 -5.19
N ASP A 32 9.87 -0.64 -6.19
CA ASP A 32 10.55 -1.38 -7.23
C ASP A 32 10.47 -0.65 -8.57
N SER A 33 11.24 -1.10 -9.56
CA SER A 33 11.33 -0.48 -10.89
C SER A 33 10.24 -0.98 -11.85
N THR A 34 9.23 -1.70 -11.37
CA THR A 34 8.33 -2.46 -12.21
C THR A 34 6.93 -1.85 -12.20
N ALA A 35 6.25 -1.83 -13.35
CA ALA A 35 4.90 -1.28 -13.43
C ALA A 35 3.90 -2.22 -12.72
N HIS A 36 3.04 -1.65 -11.90
CA HIS A 36 2.00 -2.38 -11.15
C HIS A 36 0.63 -1.77 -11.44
N ASP A 37 -0.36 -2.64 -11.64
CA ASP A 37 -1.76 -2.25 -11.66
C ASP A 37 -2.30 -2.35 -10.24
N PHE A 38 -2.09 -1.29 -9.47
CA PHE A 38 -2.50 -1.20 -8.08
C PHE A 38 -3.13 0.18 -7.83
N MET A 39 -4.28 0.19 -7.17
CA MET A 39 -4.96 1.42 -6.76
C MET A 39 -5.45 1.24 -5.33
N PHE A 40 -5.15 2.23 -4.49
CA PHE A 40 -5.57 2.25 -3.10
C PHE A 40 -6.27 3.58 -2.78
N ASN A 41 -7.48 3.49 -2.23
CA ASN A 41 -8.29 4.63 -1.83
C ASN A 41 -8.65 4.53 -0.35
N LEU A 42 -8.64 5.66 0.34
CA LEU A 42 -8.95 5.76 1.76
C LEU A 42 -10.07 6.78 2.00
N THR A 43 -11.10 6.41 2.76
CA THR A 43 -12.24 7.29 3.07
C THR A 43 -12.74 7.10 4.51
N PRO A 44 -12.87 8.16 5.32
CA PRO A 44 -12.46 9.53 5.05
C PRO A 44 -10.94 9.71 5.11
N CYS A 45 -10.41 10.70 4.38
CA CYS A 45 -9.01 11.09 4.50
C CYS A 45 -8.80 11.98 5.72
N SER A 46 -8.78 11.41 6.92
CA SER A 46 -8.59 12.18 8.16
C SER A 46 -8.17 11.27 9.32
N THR A 47 -7.15 11.70 10.04
CA THR A 47 -6.73 11.15 11.34
C THR A 47 -7.65 11.51 12.49
N MET A 48 -8.38 12.62 12.34
CA MET A 48 -9.29 13.17 13.35
C MET A 48 -10.67 12.49 13.33
N ASN A 49 -11.09 11.95 12.18
CA ASN A 49 -12.35 11.22 12.07
C ASN A 49 -12.21 9.84 12.71
N LYS A 50 -12.98 9.61 13.78
CA LYS A 50 -13.04 8.33 14.49
C LYS A 50 -13.32 7.18 13.51
N SER A 51 -12.58 6.09 13.69
CA SER A 51 -12.73 4.81 12.99
C SER A 51 -14.20 4.38 12.80
N PRO A 52 -14.52 3.64 11.72
CA PRO A 52 -13.57 2.99 10.80
C PRO A 52 -13.19 3.87 9.59
N TRP A 53 -11.91 3.82 9.19
CA TRP A 53 -11.52 4.24 7.84
C TRP A 53 -11.86 3.10 6.88
N LYS A 54 -12.43 3.43 5.74
CA LYS A 54 -12.71 2.47 4.67
C LYS A 54 -11.57 2.52 3.67
N ALA A 55 -10.92 1.39 3.47
CA ALA A 55 -9.94 1.21 2.41
C ALA A 55 -10.58 0.45 1.25
N ALA A 56 -10.34 0.91 0.03
CA ALA A 56 -10.67 0.19 -1.19
C ALA A 56 -9.38 -0.08 -1.97
N LEU A 57 -9.16 -1.34 -2.31
CA LEU A 57 -7.98 -1.85 -2.98
C LEU A 57 -8.39 -2.50 -4.28
N THR A 58 -7.76 -2.07 -5.37
CA THR A 58 -7.75 -2.79 -6.64
C THR A 58 -6.32 -3.21 -6.96
N TRP A 59 -6.11 -4.48 -7.29
CA TRP A 59 -4.78 -4.99 -7.64
C TRP A 59 -4.87 -6.10 -8.68
N ILE A 60 -4.00 -6.06 -9.69
CA ILE A 60 -3.79 -7.17 -10.64
C ILE A 60 -2.41 -7.77 -10.37
N PRO A 61 -2.32 -9.00 -9.83
CA PRO A 61 -1.06 -9.63 -9.55
C PRO A 61 -0.38 -10.10 -10.84
N ARG A 62 0.95 -10.06 -10.81
CA ARG A 62 1.79 -10.33 -12.00
C ARG A 62 2.30 -11.77 -12.06
N SER A 63 2.02 -12.55 -11.02
CA SER A 63 2.24 -13.99 -10.93
C SER A 63 1.14 -14.58 -10.06
N ASP A 64 1.00 -15.89 -10.13
CA ASP A 64 0.03 -16.61 -9.32
C ASP A 64 0.39 -16.46 -7.82
N ILE A 65 -0.62 -16.28 -6.98
CA ILE A 65 -0.46 -16.05 -5.55
C ILE A 65 -0.73 -17.36 -4.79
N HIS A 66 0.24 -18.27 -4.80
CA HIS A 66 0.20 -19.46 -3.94
C HIS A 66 0.82 -19.22 -2.57
N PHE A 67 1.72 -18.26 -2.47
CA PHE A 67 2.37 -17.87 -1.23
C PHE A 67 2.45 -16.35 -1.18
N LEU A 68 2.11 -15.77 -0.05
CA LEU A 68 2.16 -14.32 0.14
C LEU A 68 2.48 -14.00 1.59
N LYS A 69 3.72 -13.54 1.83
CA LYS A 69 4.12 -12.94 3.09
C LYS A 69 4.16 -11.43 2.94
N ILE A 70 3.46 -10.70 3.81
CA ILE A 70 3.48 -9.25 3.86
C ILE A 70 4.39 -8.79 4.99
N VAL A 71 5.28 -7.86 4.68
CA VAL A 71 6.13 -7.15 5.64
C VAL A 71 5.73 -5.68 5.62
N PHE A 72 5.29 -5.19 6.78
CA PHE A 72 4.84 -3.83 7.01
C PHE A 72 5.84 -3.11 7.93
N SER A 73 6.52 -2.09 7.41
CA SER A 73 7.49 -1.28 8.17
C SER A 73 7.01 0.17 8.25
N VAL A 74 6.86 0.69 9.47
CA VAL A 74 6.54 2.10 9.72
C VAL A 74 7.77 2.82 10.23
N TRP A 75 8.08 3.95 9.61
CA TRP A 75 9.10 4.88 10.05
C TRP A 75 8.43 6.19 10.44
N TYR A 76 8.83 6.73 11.59
CA TYR A 76 8.38 8.02 12.11
C TYR A 76 9.62 8.85 12.42
N ASP A 77 9.72 10.04 11.84
CA ASP A 77 10.86 10.96 11.99
C ASP A 77 12.23 10.28 11.77
N GLY A 78 12.30 9.38 10.78
CA GLY A 78 13.52 8.67 10.40
C GLY A 78 13.88 7.46 11.27
N ALA A 79 13.14 7.19 12.34
CA ALA A 79 13.31 5.99 13.17
C ALA A 79 12.25 4.93 12.85
N LYS A 80 12.64 3.65 12.87
CA LYS A 80 11.69 2.55 12.65
C LYS A 80 10.78 2.42 13.89
N ALA A 81 9.51 2.78 13.73
CA ALA A 81 8.50 2.74 14.78
C ALA A 81 7.80 1.37 14.87
N LEU A 82 7.61 0.68 13.74
CA LEU A 82 6.96 -0.62 13.69
C LEU A 82 7.59 -1.51 12.61
N LEU A 83 7.71 -2.79 12.92
CA LEU A 83 7.92 -3.86 11.96
C LEU A 83 6.91 -4.96 12.27
N TRP A 84 6.01 -5.23 11.34
CA TRP A 84 5.06 -6.31 11.43
C TRP A 84 5.19 -7.20 10.20
N LYS A 85 5.09 -8.51 10.40
CA LYS A 85 5.19 -9.52 9.35
C LYS A 85 4.03 -10.47 9.49
N GLU A 86 3.36 -10.77 8.39
CA GLU A 86 2.19 -11.63 8.36
C GLU A 86 2.27 -12.56 7.16
N LEU A 87 1.93 -13.83 7.39
CA LEU A 87 1.77 -14.80 6.31
C LEU A 87 0.29 -14.84 5.93
N LEU A 88 -0.06 -14.30 4.75
CA LEU A 88 -1.43 -14.29 4.25
C LEU A 88 -1.77 -15.57 3.49
N CYS A 89 -0.84 -16.08 2.69
CA CYS A 89 -1.05 -17.30 1.92
C CYS A 89 0.10 -18.28 2.13
N SER A 90 -0.24 -19.50 2.51
CA SER A 90 0.64 -20.66 2.62
C SER A 90 0.26 -21.79 1.64
N GLY A 91 -0.67 -21.50 0.72
CA GLY A 91 -1.16 -22.36 -0.33
C GLY A 91 -2.27 -21.68 -1.14
N ALA A 92 -2.86 -22.40 -2.10
CA ALA A 92 -3.97 -21.89 -2.89
C ALA A 92 -5.30 -21.83 -2.12
N ASP A 93 -5.55 -22.81 -1.23
CA ASP A 93 -6.79 -22.93 -0.44
C ASP A 93 -6.61 -22.39 0.99
N ASP A 94 -6.15 -21.15 1.11
CA ASP A 94 -5.97 -20.48 2.41
C ASP A 94 -7.15 -19.55 2.76
N GLU A 95 -7.10 -18.90 3.92
CA GLU A 95 -8.24 -18.12 4.46
C GLU A 95 -8.61 -16.91 3.58
N TYR A 96 -7.63 -16.25 2.97
CA TYR A 96 -7.87 -15.01 2.22
C TYR A 96 -8.16 -15.29 0.74
N SER A 97 -9.14 -14.56 0.18
CA SER A 97 -9.54 -14.67 -1.24
C SER A 97 -8.46 -14.30 -2.26
N VAL A 98 -7.37 -13.70 -1.81
CA VAL A 98 -6.20 -13.39 -2.64
C VAL A 98 -5.32 -14.62 -2.87
N CYS A 99 -5.44 -15.64 -2.02
CA CYS A 99 -4.70 -16.90 -2.16
C CYS A 99 -5.30 -17.73 -3.30
N GLY A 100 -4.43 -18.33 -4.12
CA GLY A 100 -4.81 -19.07 -5.32
C GLY A 100 -5.14 -18.20 -6.54
N MET A 101 -5.13 -16.88 -6.39
CA MET A 101 -5.41 -15.95 -7.49
C MET A 101 -4.34 -16.05 -8.58
N LEU A 102 -4.77 -16.13 -9.84
CA LEU A 102 -3.90 -16.29 -10.99
C LEU A 102 -3.40 -14.94 -11.52
N LYS A 103 -2.24 -14.99 -12.19
CA LYS A 103 -1.69 -13.84 -12.90
C LYS A 103 -2.74 -13.19 -13.81
N GLY A 104 -2.90 -11.88 -13.68
CA GLY A 104 -3.77 -11.09 -14.55
C GLY A 104 -5.23 -11.04 -14.12
N GLU A 105 -5.64 -11.76 -13.07
CA GLU A 105 -6.95 -11.59 -12.46
C GLU A 105 -7.04 -10.25 -11.71
N THR A 106 -8.25 -9.72 -11.50
CA THR A 106 -8.43 -8.44 -10.80
C THR A 106 -8.96 -8.68 -9.38
N LEU A 107 -8.15 -8.32 -8.37
CA LEU A 107 -8.57 -8.29 -6.98
C LEU A 107 -9.24 -6.94 -6.73
N VAL A 108 -10.48 -6.97 -6.26
CA VAL A 108 -11.19 -5.79 -5.74
C VAL A 108 -11.63 -6.11 -4.33
N SER A 109 -11.09 -5.40 -3.36
CA SER A 109 -11.40 -5.61 -1.95
C SER A 109 -11.69 -4.28 -1.25
N ALA A 110 -12.67 -4.29 -0.35
CA ALA A 110 -12.97 -3.16 0.51
C ALA A 110 -13.00 -3.65 1.96
N PHE A 111 -12.25 -2.98 2.83
CA PHE A 111 -12.12 -3.37 4.22
C PHE A 111 -12.08 -2.16 5.14
N ASP A 112 -12.63 -2.35 6.35
CA ASP A 112 -12.62 -1.35 7.40
C ASP A 112 -11.32 -1.43 8.18
N ILE A 113 -10.49 -0.39 8.11
CA ILE A 113 -9.35 -0.20 8.98
C ILE A 113 -9.86 0.39 10.30
N LYS A 114 -10.00 -0.49 11.29
CA LYS A 114 -10.30 -0.12 12.66
C LYS A 114 -8.98 0.24 13.37
N GLY A 115 -8.62 1.52 13.35
CA GLY A 115 -7.54 2.04 14.19
C GLY A 115 -7.95 1.91 15.65
N SER A 116 -7.45 0.89 16.36
CA SER A 116 -7.67 0.75 17.80
C SER A 116 -6.92 1.87 18.53
N ARG A 117 -7.57 3.01 18.79
CA ARG A 117 -7.03 4.14 19.61
C ARG A 117 -5.57 4.56 19.28
N THR A 118 -5.09 4.35 18.07
CA THR A 118 -3.76 4.80 17.66
C THR A 118 -3.86 6.27 17.30
N THR A 119 -3.49 7.14 18.23
CA THR A 119 -3.22 8.54 17.94
C THR A 119 -1.94 8.61 17.11
N PHE A 120 -2.00 9.24 15.94
CA PHE A 120 -0.79 9.54 15.17
C PHE A 120 -0.31 10.93 15.57
N PRO A 121 0.86 11.05 16.24
CA PRO A 121 1.51 12.35 16.39
C PRO A 121 1.68 13.06 15.06
N LYS A 122 1.68 14.38 15.11
CA LYS A 122 2.07 15.20 13.96
C LYS A 122 3.47 14.80 13.50
N GLY A 123 3.66 14.73 12.19
CA GLY A 123 4.96 14.44 11.60
C GLY A 123 4.85 13.68 10.29
N ASN A 124 6.01 13.24 9.82
CA ASN A 124 6.16 12.54 8.56
C ASN A 124 6.36 11.06 8.84
N TYR A 125 5.52 10.25 8.19
CA TYR A 125 5.56 8.81 8.25
C TYR A 125 5.92 8.26 6.89
N THR A 126 6.81 7.28 6.90
CA THR A 126 7.09 6.45 5.73
C THR A 126 6.66 5.04 6.05
N VAL A 127 5.70 4.52 5.31
CA VAL A 127 5.15 3.19 5.51
C VAL A 127 5.51 2.35 4.29
N ILE A 128 6.37 1.36 4.50
CA ILE A 128 6.84 0.47 3.45
C ILE A 128 6.10 -0.86 3.60
N VAL A 129 5.40 -1.26 2.54
CA VAL A 129 4.67 -2.54 2.44
C VAL A 129 5.34 -3.37 1.36
N GLN A 130 5.86 -4.53 1.75
CA GLN A 130 6.49 -5.48 0.83
C GLN A 130 5.73 -6.80 0.89
N GLY A 131 5.35 -7.31 -0.28
CA GLY A 131 4.80 -8.65 -0.42
C GLY A 131 5.82 -9.58 -1.05
N PHE A 132 5.99 -10.78 -0.50
CA PHE A 132 6.93 -11.79 -0.96
C PHE A 132 6.22 -13.09 -1.33
N SER A 133 6.67 -13.74 -2.40
CA SER A 133 6.15 -15.03 -2.83
C SER A 133 6.89 -16.23 -2.20
N ASP A 134 7.69 -15.99 -1.17
CA ASP A 134 8.39 -17.01 -0.39
C ASP A 134 8.65 -16.58 1.05
N ASP A 135 8.96 -17.55 1.92
CA ASP A 135 9.18 -17.31 3.34
C ASP A 135 10.52 -16.60 3.64
N SER A 136 11.52 -16.78 2.77
CA SER A 136 12.86 -16.21 2.92
C SER A 136 12.97 -14.73 2.55
N GLU A 137 11.86 -14.11 2.10
CA GLU A 137 11.78 -12.69 1.74
C GLU A 137 12.72 -12.31 0.58
N ASN A 138 13.04 -13.26 -0.30
CA ASN A 138 13.96 -13.05 -1.42
C ASN A 138 13.23 -12.70 -2.73
N ASN A 139 12.02 -13.20 -2.93
CA ASN A 139 11.22 -12.97 -4.14
C ASN A 139 10.13 -11.95 -3.83
N MET A 140 10.46 -10.68 -4.03
CA MET A 140 9.52 -9.58 -3.85
C MET A 140 8.50 -9.56 -4.98
N HIS A 141 7.23 -9.65 -4.60
CA HIS A 141 6.10 -9.68 -5.51
C HIS A 141 5.52 -8.27 -5.74
N ILE A 142 5.44 -7.48 -4.67
CA ILE A 142 4.97 -6.08 -4.69
C ILE A 142 5.73 -5.25 -3.65
N CYS A 143 6.02 -3.99 -3.98
CA CYS A 143 6.70 -3.05 -3.10
C CYS A 143 6.02 -1.68 -3.16
N LEU A 144 5.44 -1.24 -2.05
CA LEU A 144 4.81 0.06 -1.91
C LEU A 144 5.48 0.88 -0.82
N ASN A 145 5.74 2.14 -1.11
CA ASN A 145 6.24 3.13 -0.19
C ASN A 145 5.20 4.25 -0.06
N PHE A 146 4.42 4.20 1.00
CA PHE A 146 3.44 5.21 1.35
C PHE A 146 4.12 6.35 2.13
N THR A 147 3.84 7.57 1.71
CA THR A 147 4.16 8.78 2.46
C THR A 147 2.90 9.27 3.12
N MET A 148 2.92 9.42 4.44
CA MET A 148 1.80 9.95 5.21
C MET A 148 2.28 11.13 6.04
N ILE A 149 1.67 12.30 5.82
CA ILE A 149 1.96 13.53 6.53
C ILE A 149 0.75 13.85 7.41
N VAL A 150 0.97 13.75 8.73
CA VAL A 150 -0.02 14.15 9.72
C VAL A 150 0.23 15.61 10.05
N LYS A 151 -0.71 16.48 9.70
CA LYS A 151 -0.56 17.95 9.75
C LYS A 151 -0.89 18.53 11.13
N GLN A 152 -1.66 17.81 11.93
CA GLN A 152 -2.16 18.23 13.25
C GLN A 152 -2.02 17.09 14.26
N ASP A 153 -1.66 17.42 15.50
CA ASP A 153 -1.69 16.45 16.60
C ASP A 153 -3.13 16.12 16.97
N ALA A 154 -3.35 14.97 17.63
CA ALA A 154 -4.69 14.52 18.01
C ALA A 154 -5.40 15.40 19.07
N PHE A 155 -4.86 16.57 19.44
CA PHE A 155 -5.39 17.51 20.43
C PHE A 155 -5.06 18.96 20.10
#